data_AF-A0A2V7DG52-F1
#
_entry.id   AF-A0A2V7DG52-F1
#
_cell.length_a   1.000
_cell.length_b   1.000
_cell.length_c   1.000
_cell.angle_alpha   90.00
_cell.angle_beta   90.00
_cell.angle_gamma   90.00
#
_symmetry.space_group_name_H-M   'P 1'
#
loop_
_entity.id
_entity.type
_entity.pdbx_description
1 polymer ?
#
loop_
_entity_poly.entity_id
_entity_poly.type
_entity_poly.pdbx_seq_one_letter_code
_entity_poly.pdbx_strand_id
1 'polypeptide(L)'
;MMDAVHSYEATVNQVMDDGVMALFGAPLAHEDHAVRGSYAALKMQAAVKKYAEEVHRTLGVPLHIRSGAYIESATGIREGARTGLAAVTTTALFAISLFFIPLVEPLQQLRFAYGPPLIAVGVLMLESIRRIAFDDLTELVPAFVTITIMVFTYNIANGPTGGLVLSPIMNLLAGRARENNAGSIVLAVLCLIYYLFGLPH
;
A
#
# COMPACT_ATOMS: atom_id res chain seq x y z
N MET A 1 -11.89 -14.27 -13.22
CA MET A 1 -11.13 -13.02 -12.95
C MET A 1 -11.37 -11.96 -14.02
N MET A 2 -11.37 -12.31 -15.32
CA MET A 2 -11.72 -11.39 -16.42
C MET A 2 -13.07 -10.67 -16.22
N ASP A 3 -14.10 -11.39 -15.79
CA ASP A 3 -15.43 -10.79 -15.55
C ASP A 3 -15.43 -9.72 -14.46
N ALA A 4 -14.52 -9.82 -13.48
CA ALA A 4 -14.38 -8.81 -12.42
C ALA A 4 -13.73 -7.53 -12.97
N VAL A 5 -12.78 -7.66 -13.88
CA VAL A 5 -12.09 -6.53 -14.52
C VAL A 5 -13.01 -5.82 -15.51
N HIS A 6 -13.67 -6.57 -16.40
CA HIS A 6 -14.61 -6.00 -17.37
C HIS A 6 -15.84 -5.36 -16.71
N SER A 7 -16.26 -5.86 -15.54
CA SER A 7 -17.39 -5.27 -14.81
C SER A 7 -17.14 -3.84 -14.29
N TYR A 8 -15.89 -3.37 -14.30
CA TYR A 8 -15.52 -2.01 -13.91
C TYR A 8 -14.91 -1.22 -15.09
N GLU A 9 -15.25 -1.59 -16.33
CA GLU A 9 -14.82 -0.91 -17.55
C GLU A 9 -13.29 -0.84 -17.72
N ALA A 10 -12.54 -1.77 -17.11
CA ALA A 10 -11.12 -1.87 -17.37
C ALA A 10 -10.85 -2.55 -18.70
N THR A 11 -9.85 -2.02 -19.40
CA THR A 11 -9.31 -2.64 -20.60
C THR A 11 -8.26 -3.64 -20.17
N VAL A 12 -8.50 -4.93 -20.42
CA VAL A 12 -7.49 -5.97 -20.25
C VAL A 12 -6.43 -5.75 -21.32
N ASN A 13 -5.27 -5.25 -20.92
CA ASN A 13 -4.16 -4.99 -21.83
C ASN A 13 -3.43 -6.30 -22.13
N GLN A 14 -3.25 -7.16 -21.13
CA GLN A 14 -2.58 -8.45 -21.28
C GLN A 14 -3.21 -9.52 -20.39
N VAL A 15 -3.43 -10.71 -20.97
CA VAL A 15 -3.80 -11.93 -20.27
C VAL A 15 -2.52 -12.75 -20.08
N MET A 16 -2.21 -13.11 -18.85
CA MET A 16 -1.07 -13.95 -18.48
C MET A 16 -1.57 -15.32 -18.00
N ASP A 17 -0.70 -16.33 -17.94
CA ASP A 17 -1.08 -17.70 -17.53
C ASP A 17 -1.65 -17.77 -16.10
N ASP A 18 -1.26 -16.87 -15.21
CA ASP A 18 -1.69 -16.82 -13.80
C ASP A 18 -2.18 -15.43 -13.35
N GLY A 19 -2.36 -14.50 -14.29
CA GLY A 19 -2.64 -13.10 -13.98
C GLY A 19 -3.32 -12.34 -15.13
N VAL A 20 -3.88 -11.18 -14.80
CA VAL A 20 -4.52 -10.30 -15.78
C VAL A 20 -4.04 -8.88 -15.55
N MET A 21 -3.39 -8.28 -16.54
CA MET A 21 -3.05 -6.86 -16.51
C MET A 21 -4.22 -6.04 -17.06
N ALA A 22 -4.88 -5.34 -16.16
CA ALA A 22 -6.01 -4.48 -16.44
C ALA A 22 -5.58 -3.01 -16.35
N LEU A 23 -5.85 -2.24 -17.39
CA LEU A 23 -5.71 -0.79 -17.35
C LEU A 23 -7.07 -0.17 -17.06
N PHE A 24 -7.15 0.51 -15.93
CA PHE A 24 -8.29 1.37 -15.59
C PHE A 24 -7.95 2.75 -16.13
N GLY A 25 -8.58 3.11 -17.25
CA GLY A 25 -8.42 4.44 -17.85
C GLY A 25 -7.67 4.61 -19.13
N ALA A 26 -7.51 3.52 -19.87
CA ALA A 26 -7.29 3.61 -21.30
C ALA A 26 -8.43 2.92 -22.06
N PRO A 27 -8.84 3.45 -23.22
CA PRO A 27 -8.24 4.61 -23.91
C PRO A 27 -8.74 5.98 -23.41
N LEU A 28 -9.83 6.04 -22.62
CA LEU A 28 -10.35 7.29 -22.04
C LEU A 28 -10.03 7.43 -20.53
N ALA A 29 -9.48 8.58 -20.15
CA ALA A 29 -9.25 8.97 -18.76
C ALA A 29 -10.51 9.58 -18.10
N HIS A 30 -11.24 8.78 -17.33
CA HIS A 30 -12.15 9.12 -16.24
C HIS A 30 -11.40 9.50 -14.94
N GLU A 31 -12.03 10.33 -14.11
CA GLU A 31 -11.45 10.76 -12.83
C GLU A 31 -11.44 9.63 -11.78
N ASP A 32 -12.33 8.63 -11.92
CA ASP A 32 -12.55 7.57 -10.92
C ASP A 32 -11.71 6.29 -11.12
N HIS A 33 -10.70 6.31 -11.98
CA HIS A 33 -9.98 5.08 -12.38
C HIS A 33 -9.28 4.34 -11.24
N ALA A 34 -8.73 5.08 -10.28
CA ALA A 34 -8.13 4.50 -9.09
C ALA A 34 -9.17 3.77 -8.21
N VAL A 35 -10.37 4.34 -8.12
CA VAL A 35 -11.50 3.78 -7.36
C VAL A 35 -12.01 2.50 -8.03
N ARG A 36 -12.20 2.52 -9.35
CA ARG A 36 -12.61 1.35 -10.15
C ARG A 36 -11.59 0.21 -10.08
N GLY A 37 -10.30 0.52 -10.16
CA GLY A 37 -9.23 -0.45 -9.96
C GLY A 37 -9.29 -1.10 -8.57
N SER A 38 -9.56 -0.31 -7.54
CA SER A 38 -9.71 -0.79 -6.16
C SER A 38 -10.93 -1.71 -6.00
N TYR A 39 -12.07 -1.36 -6.60
CA TYR A 39 -13.27 -2.21 -6.59
C TYR A 39 -13.10 -3.52 -7.37
N ALA A 40 -12.38 -3.48 -8.50
CA ALA A 40 -12.03 -4.69 -9.24
C ALA A 40 -11.13 -5.61 -8.40
N ALA A 41 -10.13 -5.03 -7.71
CA ALA A 41 -9.26 -5.78 -6.80
C ALA A 41 -10.05 -6.40 -5.64
N LEU A 42 -10.97 -5.67 -5.01
CA LEU A 42 -11.88 -6.18 -3.97
C LEU A 42 -12.74 -7.34 -4.47
N LYS A 43 -13.29 -7.24 -5.68
CA LYS A 43 -14.09 -8.31 -6.29
C LYS A 43 -13.24 -9.55 -6.60
N MET A 44 -12.00 -9.35 -7.03
CA MET A 44 -11.03 -10.45 -7.22
C MET A 44 -10.67 -11.11 -5.88
N GLN A 45 -10.43 -10.32 -4.82
CA GLN A 45 -10.20 -10.84 -3.47
C GLN A 45 -11.36 -11.69 -2.96
N ALA A 46 -12.60 -11.23 -3.17
CA ALA A 46 -13.79 -11.99 -2.76
C ALA A 46 -13.90 -13.34 -3.48
N ALA A 47 -13.60 -13.38 -4.78
CA ALA A 47 -13.57 -14.62 -5.55
C ALA A 47 -12.47 -15.58 -5.06
N VAL A 48 -11.28 -15.05 -4.78
CA VAL A 48 -10.14 -15.82 -4.27
C VAL A 48 -10.41 -16.35 -2.86
N LYS A 49 -11.07 -15.58 -2.00
CA LYS A 49 -11.48 -16.02 -0.66
C LYS A 49 -12.43 -17.22 -0.72
N LYS A 50 -13.40 -17.19 -1.62
CA LYS A 50 -14.33 -18.32 -1.83
C LYS A 50 -13.59 -19.60 -2.23
N TYR A 51 -12.58 -19.49 -3.10
CA TYR A 51 -11.73 -20.61 -3.48
C TYR A 51 -10.85 -21.10 -2.32
N ALA A 52 -10.29 -20.18 -1.52
CA ALA A 52 -9.52 -20.51 -0.33
C ALA A 52 -10.36 -21.29 0.71
N GLU A 53 -11.62 -20.91 0.90
CA GLU A 53 -12.57 -21.63 1.77
C GLU A 53 -12.89 -23.03 1.23
N GLU A 54 -13.02 -23.18 -0.09
CA GLU A 54 -13.26 -24.48 -0.74
C GLU A 54 -12.05 -25.41 -0.62
N VAL A 55 -10.83 -24.89 -0.81
CA VAL A 55 -9.58 -25.63 -0.57
C VAL A 55 -9.44 -26.00 0.90
N HIS A 56 -9.79 -25.10 1.83
CA HIS A 56 -9.78 -25.42 3.25
C HIS A 56 -10.76 -26.55 3.59
N ARG A 57 -11.95 -26.55 2.99
CA ARG A 57 -12.96 -27.58 3.21
C ARG A 57 -12.56 -28.96 2.66
N THR A 58 -11.83 -28.99 1.54
CA THR A 58 -11.46 -30.24 0.87
C THR A 58 -10.11 -30.80 1.35
N LEU A 59 -9.13 -29.94 1.62
CA LEU A 59 -7.75 -30.33 1.94
C LEU A 59 -7.35 -30.03 3.40
N GLY A 60 -8.19 -29.32 4.17
CA GLY A 60 -7.92 -28.98 5.57
C GLY A 60 -6.81 -27.93 5.77
N VAL A 61 -6.23 -27.40 4.69
CA VAL A 61 -5.12 -26.43 4.76
C VAL A 61 -5.68 -25.01 4.85
N PRO A 62 -5.29 -24.20 5.86
CA PRO A 62 -5.67 -22.79 5.92
C PRO A 62 -4.87 -21.99 4.89
N LEU A 63 -5.53 -21.49 3.84
CA LEU A 63 -4.91 -20.64 2.83
C LEU A 63 -5.19 -19.16 3.15
N HIS A 64 -4.19 -18.44 3.64
CA HIS A 64 -4.27 -16.99 3.83
C HIS A 64 -3.66 -16.26 2.63
N ILE A 65 -4.47 -15.43 1.96
CA ILE A 65 -4.02 -14.63 0.82
C ILE A 65 -4.10 -13.15 1.21
N ARG A 66 -2.94 -12.48 1.22
CA ARG A 66 -2.84 -11.03 1.32
C ARG A 66 -2.61 -10.47 -0.08
N SER A 67 -3.35 -9.44 -0.46
CA SER A 67 -3.14 -8.73 -1.72
C SER A 67 -2.96 -7.25 -1.46
N GLY A 68 -2.13 -6.61 -2.28
CA GLY A 68 -1.82 -5.19 -2.22
C GLY A 68 -1.52 -4.66 -3.63
N ALA A 69 -1.80 -3.37 -3.84
CA ALA A 69 -1.45 -2.67 -5.06
C ALA A 69 -0.13 -1.94 -4.84
N TYR A 70 0.86 -2.22 -5.70
CA TYR A 70 2.20 -1.64 -5.61
C TYR A 70 2.60 -1.11 -6.97
N ILE A 71 3.07 0.14 -7.00
CA ILE A 71 3.52 0.76 -8.26
C ILE A 71 4.84 0.14 -8.74
N GLU A 72 5.62 -0.40 -7.81
CA GLU A 72 6.87 -1.11 -8.02
C GLU A 72 6.66 -2.45 -8.76
N SER A 73 5.46 -3.03 -8.65
CA SER A 73 5.13 -4.23 -9.43
C SER A 73 5.03 -3.92 -10.93
N ALA A 74 4.70 -2.67 -11.29
CA ALA A 74 4.58 -2.26 -12.69
C ALA A 74 5.93 -2.23 -13.42
N THR A 75 7.03 -1.93 -12.73
CA THR A 75 8.38 -1.99 -13.32
C THR A 75 8.79 -3.44 -13.57
N GLY A 76 8.50 -4.36 -12.63
CA GLY A 76 8.72 -5.80 -12.81
C GLY A 76 7.96 -6.37 -14.01
N ILE A 77 6.69 -5.98 -14.19
CA ILE A 77 5.90 -6.41 -15.36
C ILE A 77 6.49 -5.88 -16.67
N ARG A 78 7.01 -4.64 -16.69
CA ARG A 78 7.70 -4.06 -17.85
C ARG A 78 8.97 -4.83 -18.22
N GLU A 79 9.72 -5.31 -17.24
CA GLU A 79 10.92 -6.13 -17.45
C GLU A 79 10.62 -7.61 -17.76
N GLY A 80 9.35 -8.03 -17.74
CA GLY A 80 8.92 -9.36 -18.18
C GLY A 80 8.44 -10.29 -17.06
N ALA A 81 8.33 -9.82 -15.81
CA ALA A 81 7.72 -10.57 -14.70
C ALA A 81 6.19 -10.66 -14.87
N ARG A 82 5.75 -11.57 -15.76
CA ARG A 82 4.37 -11.66 -16.23
C ARG A 82 3.58 -12.84 -15.68
N THR A 83 4.23 -13.91 -15.25
CA THR A 83 3.55 -15.20 -14.99
C THR A 83 3.58 -15.64 -13.53
N GLY A 84 3.76 -14.69 -12.59
CA GLY A 84 3.91 -14.90 -11.14
C GLY A 84 5.09 -15.80 -10.72
N LEU A 85 5.69 -16.52 -11.67
CA LEU A 85 6.91 -17.30 -11.53
C LEU A 85 8.03 -16.44 -10.98
N ALA A 86 8.11 -15.17 -11.38
CA ALA A 86 9.04 -14.22 -10.79
C ALA A 86 8.83 -14.08 -9.27
N ALA A 87 7.59 -13.94 -8.79
CA ALA A 87 7.29 -13.85 -7.38
C ALA A 87 7.60 -15.17 -6.64
N VAL A 88 7.32 -16.32 -7.25
CA VAL A 88 7.64 -17.65 -6.70
C VAL A 88 9.16 -17.85 -6.62
N THR A 89 9.88 -17.52 -7.68
CA THR A 89 11.35 -17.61 -7.75
C THR A 89 11.99 -16.64 -6.78
N THR A 90 11.54 -15.38 -6.70
CA THR A 90 12.03 -14.42 -5.70
C THR A 90 11.78 -14.94 -4.29
N THR A 91 10.59 -15.46 -4.00
CA THR A 91 10.27 -16.05 -2.68
C THR A 91 11.16 -17.25 -2.35
N ALA A 92 11.37 -18.15 -3.31
CA ALA A 92 12.23 -19.32 -3.15
C ALA A 92 13.70 -18.91 -2.93
N LEU A 93 14.21 -17.96 -3.71
CA LEU A 93 15.56 -17.42 -3.55
C LEU A 93 15.74 -16.69 -2.21
N PHE A 94 14.72 -15.94 -1.77
CA PHE A 94 14.73 -15.29 -0.46
C PHE A 94 14.70 -16.31 0.69
N ALA A 95 13.93 -17.39 0.55
CA ALA A 95 13.90 -18.49 1.51
C ALA A 95 15.26 -19.20 1.58
N ILE A 96 15.90 -19.43 0.42
CA ILE A 96 17.27 -19.97 0.36
C ILE A 96 18.26 -18.98 1.00
N SER A 97 18.10 -17.67 0.79
CA SER A 97 18.99 -16.66 1.37
C SER A 97 18.94 -16.63 2.89
N LEU A 98 17.87 -17.10 3.54
CA LEU A 98 17.80 -17.22 5.00
C LEU A 98 18.89 -18.15 5.55
N PHE A 99 19.26 -19.20 4.82
CA PHE A 99 20.37 -20.10 5.22
C PHE A 99 21.74 -19.40 5.14
N PHE A 100 21.85 -18.35 4.34
CA PHE A 100 23.08 -17.56 4.17
C PHE A 100 23.14 -16.35 5.11
N ILE A 101 22.12 -16.10 5.95
CA ILE A 101 22.16 -15.07 7.00
C ILE A 101 23.46 -15.10 7.82
N PRO A 102 23.94 -16.24 8.37
CA PRO A 102 25.16 -16.25 9.17
C PRO A 102 26.43 -15.86 8.39
N LEU A 103 26.42 -15.97 7.06
CA LEU A 103 27.52 -15.51 6.20
C LEU A 103 27.43 -14.00 5.90
N VAL A 104 26.21 -13.45 5.91
CA VAL A 104 25.93 -12.04 5.61
C VAL A 104 25.98 -11.16 6.88
N GLU A 105 25.80 -11.74 8.07
CA GLU A 105 25.85 -11.04 9.36
C GLU A 105 27.14 -10.20 9.55
N PRO A 106 28.36 -10.69 9.22
CA PRO A 106 29.56 -9.86 9.28
C PRO A 106 29.54 -8.66 8.33
N LEU A 107 28.92 -8.80 7.15
CA LEU A 107 28.76 -7.71 6.18
C LEU A 107 27.73 -6.67 6.65
N GLN A 108 26.71 -7.09 7.40
CA GLN A 108 25.73 -6.19 8.01
C GLN A 108 26.32 -5.35 9.14
N GLN A 109 27.42 -5.80 9.76
CA GLN A 109 28.15 -4.98 10.73
C GLN A 109 28.93 -3.83 10.07
N LEU A 110 29.23 -3.94 8.77
CA LEU A 110 29.76 -2.84 7.98
C LEU A 110 28.61 -1.89 7.61
N ARG A 111 28.35 -0.90 8.48
CA ARG A 111 27.32 0.15 8.27
C ARG A 111 27.42 0.86 6.91
N PHE A 112 28.60 0.88 6.31
CA PHE A 112 28.86 1.51 5.01
C PHE A 112 28.25 0.76 3.81
N ALA A 113 27.92 -0.53 3.96
CA ALA A 113 27.43 -1.35 2.85
C ALA A 113 25.98 -1.02 2.45
N TYR A 114 25.11 -0.76 3.43
CA TYR A 114 23.69 -0.48 3.18
C TYR A 114 23.29 0.99 3.39
N GLY A 115 24.14 1.80 4.03
CA GLY A 115 23.87 3.21 4.28
C GLY A 115 23.62 4.03 2.99
N PRO A 116 24.55 4.08 2.03
CA PRO A 116 24.40 4.89 0.82
C PRO A 116 23.17 4.52 -0.02
N PRO A 117 22.86 3.23 -0.27
CA PRO A 117 21.62 2.84 -0.93
C PRO A 117 20.35 3.30 -0.19
N LEU A 118 20.29 3.15 1.14
CA LEU A 118 19.12 3.58 1.92
C LEU A 118 18.94 5.11 1.89
N ILE A 119 20.03 5.87 1.90
CA ILE A 119 19.97 7.33 1.75
C ILE A 119 19.44 7.70 0.36
N ALA A 120 19.94 7.06 -0.70
CA ALA A 120 19.47 7.31 -2.06
C ALA A 120 17.98 7.01 -2.21
N VAL A 121 17.51 5.87 -1.68
CA VAL A 121 16.08 5.52 -1.66
C VAL A 121 15.28 6.55 -0.88
N GLY A 122 15.75 6.97 0.30
CA GLY A 122 15.09 8.02 1.09
C GLY A 122 14.94 9.33 0.33
N VAL A 123 15.97 9.76 -0.40
CA VAL A 123 15.93 10.95 -1.26
C VAL A 123 14.91 10.81 -2.39
N LEU A 124 14.82 9.64 -3.02
CA LEU A 124 13.81 9.37 -4.04
C LEU A 124 12.39 9.42 -3.47
N MET A 125 12.19 8.94 -2.23
CA MET A 125 10.87 8.97 -1.58
C MET A 125 10.43 10.38 -1.15
N LEU A 126 11.37 11.33 -0.97
CA LEU A 126 11.04 12.73 -0.68
C LEU A 126 10.29 13.42 -1.83
N GLU A 127 10.32 12.88 -3.05
CA GLU A 127 9.53 13.40 -4.17
C GLU A 127 8.04 13.49 -3.83
N SER A 128 7.53 12.57 -2.99
CA SER A 128 6.13 12.58 -2.56
C SER A 128 5.72 13.87 -1.83
N ILE A 129 6.66 14.61 -1.23
CA ILE A 129 6.37 15.88 -0.56
C ILE A 129 5.86 16.92 -1.56
N ARG A 130 6.31 16.88 -2.82
CA ARG A 130 5.85 17.81 -3.87
C ARG A 130 4.39 17.65 -4.23
N ARG A 131 3.77 16.53 -3.85
CA ARG A 131 2.34 16.26 -4.11
C ARG A 131 1.42 16.88 -3.05
N ILE A 132 1.97 17.42 -1.96
CA ILE A 132 1.20 18.09 -0.91
C ILE A 132 0.77 19.47 -1.40
N ALA A 133 -0.51 19.80 -1.29
CA ALA A 133 -1.02 21.13 -1.60
C ALA A 133 -0.55 22.14 -0.54
N PHE A 134 0.50 22.91 -0.84
CA PHE A 134 1.04 23.93 0.07
C PHE A 134 0.14 25.15 0.25
N ASP A 135 -0.81 25.36 -0.67
CA ASP A 135 -1.76 26.48 -0.63
C ASP A 135 -2.94 26.21 0.31
N ASP A 136 -3.23 24.94 0.65
CA ASP A 136 -4.33 24.57 1.54
C ASP A 136 -3.81 24.16 2.92
N LEU A 137 -4.02 25.02 3.93
CA LEU A 137 -3.65 24.74 5.32
C LEU A 137 -4.33 23.48 5.86
N THR A 138 -5.46 23.09 5.29
CA THR A 138 -6.23 21.93 5.69
C THR A 138 -5.53 20.61 5.34
N GLU A 139 -4.67 20.62 4.33
CA GLU A 139 -3.86 19.48 3.92
C GLU A 139 -2.41 19.61 4.42
N LEU A 140 -1.85 20.83 4.37
CA LEU A 140 -0.49 21.12 4.78
C LEU A 140 -0.25 20.84 6.27
N VAL A 141 -1.16 21.28 7.15
CA VAL A 141 -0.99 21.14 8.61
C VAL A 141 -1.00 19.67 9.03
N PRO A 142 -1.96 18.82 8.62
CA PRO A 142 -1.91 17.38 8.90
C PRO A 142 -0.67 16.69 8.34
N ALA A 143 -0.26 17.01 7.10
CA ALA A 143 0.92 16.40 6.49
C ALA A 143 2.20 16.77 7.25
N PHE A 144 2.35 18.04 7.64
CA PHE A 144 3.48 18.51 8.44
C PHE A 144 3.53 17.84 9.81
N VAL A 145 2.39 17.70 10.48
CA VAL A 145 2.30 17.02 11.79
C VAL A 145 2.65 15.54 11.65
N THR A 146 2.20 14.85 10.60
CA THR A 146 2.60 13.46 10.33
C THR A 146 4.11 13.31 10.19
N ILE A 147 4.76 14.17 9.40
CA ILE A 147 6.22 14.13 9.23
C ILE A 147 6.91 14.41 10.56
N THR A 148 6.44 15.41 11.30
CA THR A 148 7.01 15.82 12.58
C THR A 148 6.93 14.71 13.63
N ILE A 149 5.75 14.10 13.80
CA ILE A 149 5.55 12.99 14.75
C ILE A 149 6.42 11.79 14.36
N MET A 150 6.51 11.47 13.07
CA MET A 150 7.34 10.37 12.57
C MET A 150 8.82 10.57 12.93
N VAL A 151 9.36 11.77 12.73
CA VAL A 151 10.75 12.10 13.04
C VAL A 151 11.01 12.08 14.55
N PHE A 152 10.13 12.70 15.35
CA PHE A 152 10.36 12.78 16.81
C PHE A 152 10.08 11.47 17.55
N THR A 153 9.19 10.63 17.03
CA THR A 153 8.84 9.34 17.67
C THR A 153 9.71 8.20 17.16
N TYR A 154 10.53 8.43 16.13
CA TYR A 154 11.30 7.39 15.43
C TYR A 154 10.45 6.18 15.02
N ASN A 155 9.14 6.40 14.83
CA ASN A 155 8.17 5.35 14.53
C ASN A 155 7.28 5.80 13.36
N ILE A 156 7.43 5.07 12.25
CA ILE A 156 6.69 5.31 11.00
C ILE A 156 5.18 5.14 11.20
N ALA A 157 4.75 4.25 12.11
CA ALA A 157 3.32 4.00 12.34
C ALA A 157 2.64 5.17 13.08
N ASN A 158 3.37 5.89 13.93
CA ASN A 158 2.81 6.96 14.75
C ASN A 158 2.64 8.28 13.98
N GLY A 159 3.36 8.48 12.87
CA GLY A 159 3.21 9.67 12.04
C GLY A 159 1.82 9.77 11.41
N PRO A 160 1.37 8.77 10.63
CA PRO A 160 0.06 8.76 10.00
C PRO A 160 -1.08 8.89 11.01
N THR A 161 -0.99 8.27 12.19
CA THR A 161 -2.05 8.37 13.20
C THR A 161 -2.30 9.82 13.64
N GLY A 162 -1.25 10.62 13.81
CA GLY A 162 -1.40 12.03 14.20
C GLY A 162 -2.00 12.90 13.09
N GLY A 163 -1.54 12.76 11.85
CA GLY A 163 -2.10 13.52 10.73
C GLY A 163 -3.52 13.11 10.36
N LEU A 164 -3.85 11.82 10.47
CA LEU A 164 -5.21 11.33 10.23
C LEU A 164 -6.22 11.84 11.27
N VAL A 165 -5.80 12.05 12.52
CA VAL A 165 -6.62 12.72 13.54
C VAL A 165 -6.81 14.20 13.19
N LEU A 166 -5.74 14.86 12.76
CA LEU A 166 -5.76 16.31 12.53
C LEU A 166 -6.49 16.70 11.24
N SER A 167 -6.47 15.86 10.21
CA SER A 167 -7.12 16.13 8.91
C SER A 167 -8.61 16.49 9.02
N PRO A 168 -9.49 15.69 9.64
CA PRO A 168 -10.90 16.07 9.77
C PRO A 168 -11.13 17.24 10.73
N ILE A 169 -10.27 17.42 11.74
CA ILE A 169 -10.33 18.57 12.64
C ILE A 169 -10.07 19.86 11.85
N MET A 170 -9.04 19.87 11.00
CA MET A 170 -8.72 21.02 10.15
C MET A 170 -9.84 21.28 9.14
N ASN A 171 -10.39 20.25 8.49
CA ASN A 171 -11.55 20.38 7.60
C ASN A 171 -12.77 20.98 8.30
N LEU A 172 -13.01 20.60 9.57
CA LEU A 172 -14.10 21.13 10.38
C LEU A 172 -13.89 22.61 10.70
N LEU A 173 -12.68 22.99 11.11
CA LEU A 173 -12.31 24.38 11.44
C LEU A 173 -12.32 25.30 10.22
N ALA A 174 -11.96 24.78 9.05
CA ALA A 174 -12.00 25.50 7.77
C ALA A 174 -13.43 25.65 7.20
N GLY A 175 -14.46 25.16 7.88
CA GLY A 175 -15.85 25.20 7.42
C GLY A 175 -16.17 24.20 6.29
N ARG A 176 -15.22 23.33 5.93
CA ARG A 176 -15.35 22.29 4.88
C ARG A 176 -15.77 20.94 5.45
N ALA A 177 -16.70 20.95 6.40
CA ALA A 177 -17.18 19.74 7.06
C ALA A 177 -17.79 18.70 6.09
N ARG A 178 -18.21 19.13 4.90
CA ARG A 178 -18.78 18.27 3.85
C ARG A 178 -17.76 17.47 3.06
N GLU A 179 -16.48 17.85 3.08
CA GLU A 179 -15.39 17.12 2.42
C GLU A 179 -14.92 15.92 3.27
N ASN A 180 -15.37 15.84 4.52
CA ASN A 180 -15.10 14.70 5.38
C ASN A 180 -15.90 13.48 4.94
N ASN A 181 -15.22 12.56 4.27
CA ASN A 181 -15.78 11.24 4.00
C ASN A 181 -15.96 10.46 5.31
N ALA A 182 -16.99 9.63 5.41
CA ALA A 182 -17.27 8.84 6.62
C ALA A 182 -16.06 7.98 7.04
N GLY A 183 -15.28 7.50 6.06
CA GLY A 183 -14.06 6.75 6.29
C GLY A 183 -12.95 7.54 7.00
N SER A 184 -12.74 8.82 6.67
CA SER A 184 -11.71 9.64 7.32
C SER A 184 -12.08 9.98 8.76
N ILE A 185 -13.37 10.19 9.03
CA ILE A 185 -13.90 10.41 10.38
C ILE A 185 -13.74 9.15 11.23
N VAL A 186 -14.13 7.98 10.72
CA VAL A 186 -13.98 6.70 11.45
C VAL A 186 -12.51 6.43 11.77
N LEU A 187 -11.62 6.63 10.79
CA LEU A 187 -10.19 6.41 10.97
C LEU A 187 -9.59 7.40 11.98
N ALA A 188 -9.97 8.68 11.91
CA ALA A 188 -9.56 9.70 12.86
C ALA A 188 -10.03 9.40 14.28
N VAL A 189 -11.28 8.96 14.46
CA VAL A 189 -11.80 8.55 15.78
C VAL A 189 -11.03 7.35 16.31
N LEU A 190 -10.73 6.35 15.46
CA LEU A 190 -9.97 5.18 15.86
C LEU A 190 -8.52 5.53 16.25
N CYS A 191 -7.86 6.41 15.48
CA CYS A 191 -6.54 6.95 15.82
C CYS A 191 -6.57 7.82 17.08
N LEU A 192 -7.64 8.57 17.32
CA LEU A 192 -7.82 9.36 18.54
C LEU A 192 -8.00 8.44 19.75
N ILE A 193 -8.78 7.37 19.63
CA ILE A 193 -8.91 6.32 20.64
C ILE A 193 -7.54 5.69 20.92
N TYR A 194 -6.73 5.42 19.90
CA TYR A 194 -5.35 4.92 20.08
C TYR A 194 -4.49 5.87 20.93
N TYR A 195 -4.56 7.19 20.71
CA TYR A 195 -3.82 8.15 21.54
C TYR A 195 -4.40 8.34 22.96
N LEU A 196 -5.72 8.27 23.11
CA LEU A 196 -6.40 8.48 24.40
C LEU A 196 -6.39 7.26 25.32
N PHE A 197 -6.56 6.06 24.75
CA PHE A 197 -6.60 4.80 25.47
C PHE A 197 -5.29 4.01 25.39
N GLY A 198 -4.26 4.57 24.75
CA GLY A 198 -2.99 3.93 24.43
C GLY A 198 -2.56 2.90 25.46
N LEU A 199 -2.80 1.62 25.15
CA LEU A 199 -2.30 0.48 25.91
C LEU A 199 -0.77 0.61 25.91
N PRO A 200 -0.16 0.90 27.06
CA PRO A 200 1.24 1.31 27.15
C PRO A 200 2.13 0.08 27.17
N HIS A 201 2.55 -0.46 26.03
CA HIS A 201 3.63 -1.46 25.95
C HIS A 201 4.66 -1.01 24.91
#